data_AF-A0A3P7EDE1-F1
#
_entry.id   AF-A0A3P7EDE1-F1
#
_cell.length_a   1.000
_cell.length_b   1.000
_cell.length_c   1.000
_cell.angle_alpha   90.00
_cell.angle_beta   90.00
_cell.angle_gamma   90.00
#
_symmetry.space_group_name_H-M   'P 1'
#
loop_
_entity.id
_entity.type
_entity.pdbx_description
1 polymer ?
#
loop_
_entity_poly.entity_id
_entity_poly.type
_entity_poly.pdbx_seq_one_letter_code
_entity_poly.pdbx_strand_id
1 'polypeptide(L)'
;MYIIKRDMHSLFALFLILIVSGSVAKVKDIVQSHSSAVVGGTLLVSTIDGYLKGIDFHSGEVRWSLKEDPVLISPKTIRHGFTFIPDPQDGGLYILKDGQLKKLPYSIPQLVAASPCRTMDGVLYAGSKKDVWLEIDSTKGIKLGELSQSQTNSQCPLNKNTSILIGRSEYKLTMVDPENRDRRWNATYTDYSNHLLPADPSYPYQHFTSTVGGRLLAVNAAEGSVAWELDVGNTVVAMYILQSDGLHRLPYTVIGKETLEEFVKANVSAVKMLLSVNLIEISRDGNDITYTMKFLNQ
;
A
#
# COMPACT_ATOMS: atom_id res chain seq x y z
N MET A 1 -36.52 -41.41 -7.46
CA MET A 1 -35.96 -41.62 -6.10
C MET A 1 -34.47 -41.90 -6.26
N TYR A 2 -33.62 -40.87 -6.26
CA TYR A 2 -32.17 -41.09 -6.21
C TYR A 2 -31.76 -41.12 -4.75
N ILE A 3 -31.47 -42.33 -4.25
CA ILE A 3 -30.89 -42.54 -2.92
C ILE A 3 -29.41 -42.16 -3.07
N ILE A 4 -29.10 -40.88 -2.81
CA ILE A 4 -27.71 -40.43 -2.75
C ILE A 4 -27.13 -40.97 -1.45
N LYS A 5 -26.24 -41.94 -1.65
CA LYS A 5 -25.50 -42.68 -0.64
C LYS A 5 -24.69 -41.70 0.20
N ARG A 6 -25.13 -41.49 1.44
CA ARG A 6 -24.42 -40.97 2.63
C ARG A 6 -22.96 -40.60 2.35
N ASP A 7 -22.74 -39.41 1.78
CA ASP A 7 -21.39 -38.93 1.46
C ASP A 7 -21.02 -37.80 2.43
N MET A 8 -19.89 -38.00 3.10
CA MET A 8 -19.33 -37.18 4.19
C MET A 8 -19.12 -35.71 3.81
N HIS A 9 -19.21 -35.39 2.51
CA HIS A 9 -19.11 -34.04 1.94
C HIS A 9 -20.25 -33.09 2.32
N SER A 10 -21.47 -33.59 2.59
CA SER A 10 -22.64 -32.73 2.89
C SER A 10 -22.57 -32.06 4.27
N LEU A 11 -22.03 -32.78 5.28
CA LEU A 11 -21.85 -32.25 6.64
C LEU A 11 -20.79 -31.13 6.69
N PHE A 12 -19.76 -31.20 5.85
CA PHE A 12 -18.72 -30.19 5.80
C PHE A 12 -19.23 -28.85 5.22
N ALA A 13 -20.12 -28.91 4.23
CA ALA A 13 -20.71 -27.72 3.61
C ALA A 13 -21.64 -26.95 4.57
N LEU A 14 -22.46 -27.67 5.33
CA LEU A 14 -23.38 -27.08 6.32
C LEU A 14 -22.63 -26.40 7.48
N PHE A 15 -21.54 -27.01 7.94
CA PHE A 15 -20.65 -26.43 8.95
C PHE A 15 -19.94 -25.16 8.43
N LEU A 16 -19.51 -25.16 7.16
CA LEU A 16 -18.89 -23.97 6.55
C LEU A 16 -19.87 -22.79 6.46
N ILE A 17 -21.13 -23.02 6.10
CA ILE A 17 -22.11 -21.93 5.88
C ILE A 17 -22.55 -21.28 7.20
N LEU A 18 -22.74 -22.05 8.27
CA LEU A 18 -23.04 -21.51 9.61
C LEU A 18 -21.85 -20.75 10.21
N ILE A 19 -20.62 -21.18 9.93
CA ILE A 19 -19.41 -20.43 10.33
C ILE A 19 -19.32 -19.11 9.55
N VAL A 20 -19.67 -19.10 8.26
CA VAL A 20 -19.63 -17.87 7.44
C VAL A 20 -20.63 -16.83 7.93
N SER A 21 -21.89 -17.18 8.24
CA SER A 21 -22.88 -16.17 8.67
C SER A 21 -22.56 -15.54 10.03
N GLY A 22 -22.08 -16.34 11.00
CA GLY A 22 -21.63 -15.85 12.30
C GLY A 22 -20.33 -15.05 12.24
N SER A 23 -19.43 -15.39 11.30
CA SER A 23 -18.18 -14.66 11.06
C SER A 23 -18.44 -13.30 10.39
N VAL A 24 -19.29 -13.25 9.36
CA VAL A 24 -19.57 -12.01 8.58
C VAL A 24 -20.15 -10.89 9.45
N ALA A 25 -21.04 -11.20 10.39
CA ALA A 25 -21.58 -10.19 11.31
C ALA A 25 -20.48 -9.57 12.19
N LYS A 26 -19.61 -10.42 12.75
CA LYS A 26 -18.47 -9.99 13.56
C LYS A 26 -17.44 -9.20 12.75
N VAL A 27 -17.27 -9.53 11.47
CA VAL A 27 -16.37 -8.84 10.55
C VAL A 27 -16.88 -7.45 10.16
N LYS A 28 -18.19 -7.30 9.90
CA LYS A 28 -18.78 -5.97 9.65
C LYS A 28 -18.56 -5.02 10.83
N ASP A 29 -18.73 -5.51 12.06
CA ASP A 29 -18.48 -4.73 13.28
C ASP A 29 -16.99 -4.35 13.41
N ILE A 30 -16.06 -5.25 13.06
CA ILE A 30 -14.61 -4.96 13.03
C ILE A 30 -14.27 -3.90 11.97
N VAL A 31 -14.79 -4.01 10.75
CA VAL A 31 -14.54 -3.02 9.68
C VAL A 31 -15.13 -1.65 10.04
N GLN A 32 -16.33 -1.62 10.63
CA GLN A 32 -16.98 -0.37 11.05
C GLN A 32 -16.23 0.31 12.20
N SER A 33 -15.77 -0.43 13.21
CA SER A 33 -14.97 0.14 14.31
C SER A 33 -13.65 0.74 13.82
N HIS A 34 -12.97 0.12 12.85
CA HIS A 34 -11.75 0.67 12.26
C HIS A 34 -11.99 1.87 11.36
N SER A 35 -13.13 1.91 10.66
CA SER A 35 -13.54 3.11 9.93
C SER A 35 -13.61 4.34 10.85
N SER A 36 -13.88 4.16 12.15
CA SER A 36 -13.88 5.25 13.13
C SER A 36 -12.47 5.70 13.53
N ALA A 37 -11.46 4.83 13.40
CA ALA A 37 -10.06 5.17 13.66
C ALA A 37 -9.38 5.83 12.45
N VAL A 38 -9.87 5.53 11.24
CA VAL A 38 -9.42 6.17 9.99
C VAL A 38 -10.01 7.58 9.92
N VAL A 39 -9.18 8.61 10.08
CA VAL A 39 -9.63 10.00 9.92
C VAL A 39 -10.15 10.18 8.49
N GLY A 40 -11.43 10.54 8.37
CA GLY A 40 -12.10 10.76 7.10
C GLY A 40 -12.30 9.51 6.22
N GLY A 41 -12.04 8.29 6.71
CA GLY A 41 -12.23 7.06 5.93
C GLY A 41 -11.43 7.03 4.62
N THR A 42 -10.23 7.62 4.60
CA THR A 42 -9.39 7.74 3.41
C THR A 42 -8.04 7.05 3.62
N LEU A 43 -7.67 6.15 2.72
CA LEU A 43 -6.34 5.59 2.56
C LEU A 43 -5.51 6.50 1.67
N LEU A 44 -4.23 6.68 1.98
CA LEU A 44 -3.32 7.43 1.13
C LEU A 44 -2.38 6.47 0.41
N VAL A 45 -2.28 6.61 -0.91
CA VAL A 45 -1.39 5.79 -1.73
C VAL A 45 -0.43 6.70 -2.48
N SER A 46 0.87 6.48 -2.27
CA SER A 46 1.93 7.16 -3.00
C SER A 46 2.39 6.30 -4.16
N THR A 47 2.49 6.89 -5.34
CA THR A 47 2.99 6.24 -6.56
C THR A 47 4.36 6.79 -6.96
N ILE A 48 5.15 5.98 -7.68
CA ILE A 48 6.54 6.30 -8.04
C ILE A 48 6.68 7.59 -8.86
N ASP A 49 5.66 7.93 -9.64
CA ASP A 49 5.63 9.13 -10.46
C ASP A 49 5.32 10.41 -9.67
N GLY A 50 5.05 10.33 -8.36
CA GLY A 50 4.85 11.49 -7.48
C GLY A 50 3.38 11.87 -7.24
N TYR A 51 2.43 10.98 -7.54
CA TYR A 51 1.06 11.20 -7.06
C TYR A 51 0.88 10.67 -5.63
N LEU A 52 0.16 11.44 -4.83
CA LEU A 52 -0.47 11.00 -3.59
C LEU A 52 -1.98 10.94 -3.82
N LYS A 53 -2.56 9.75 -3.75
CA LYS A 53 -3.99 9.53 -3.98
C LYS A 53 -4.72 9.27 -2.68
N GLY A 54 -5.83 9.96 -2.46
CA GLY A 54 -6.79 9.62 -1.42
C GLY A 54 -7.80 8.63 -1.96
N ILE A 55 -7.89 7.46 -1.34
CA ILE A 55 -8.75 6.35 -1.74
C ILE A 55 -9.76 6.09 -0.62
N ASP A 56 -11.03 5.92 -0.97
CA ASP A 56 -12.06 5.52 -0.03
C ASP A 56 -11.73 4.17 0.60
N PHE A 57 -11.75 4.13 1.93
CA PHE A 57 -11.39 2.94 2.69
C PHE A 57 -12.27 1.72 2.37
N HIS A 58 -13.57 1.93 2.09
CA HIS A 58 -14.57 0.87 1.94
C HIS A 58 -14.80 0.50 0.48
N SER A 59 -14.86 1.47 -0.43
CA SER A 59 -15.15 1.23 -1.85
C SER A 59 -13.90 1.04 -2.71
N GLY A 60 -12.73 1.50 -2.26
CA GLY A 60 -11.53 1.54 -3.07
C GLY A 60 -11.54 2.61 -4.16
N GLU A 61 -12.54 3.51 -4.19
CA GLU A 61 -12.61 4.58 -5.18
C GLU A 61 -11.61 5.71 -4.88
N VAL A 62 -11.00 6.28 -5.92
CA VAL A 62 -10.12 7.45 -5.77
C VAL A 62 -10.98 8.69 -5.48
N ARG A 63 -10.87 9.22 -4.26
CA ARG A 63 -11.53 10.47 -3.84
C ARG A 63 -10.83 11.70 -4.41
N TRP A 64 -9.50 11.68 -4.44
CA TRP A 64 -8.68 12.77 -4.95
C TRP A 64 -7.26 12.33 -5.32
N SER A 65 -6.53 13.17 -6.04
CA SER A 65 -5.13 12.95 -6.40
C SER A 65 -4.36 14.27 -6.34
N LEU A 66 -3.27 14.28 -5.57
CA LEU A 66 -2.33 15.38 -5.48
C LEU A 66 -1.05 15.01 -6.24
N LYS A 67 -0.55 15.92 -7.08
CA LYS A 67 0.69 15.73 -7.83
C LYS A 67 1.82 16.55 -7.21
N GLU A 68 2.89 15.86 -6.82
CA GLU A 68 4.17 16.44 -6.42
C GLU A 68 5.28 15.96 -7.38
N ASP A 69 6.52 16.34 -7.09
CA ASP A 69 7.68 15.78 -7.78
C ASP A 69 7.74 14.26 -7.61
N PRO A 70 8.32 13.53 -8.58
CA PRO A 70 8.51 12.09 -8.48
C PRO A 70 9.23 11.69 -7.18
N VAL A 71 8.80 10.56 -6.61
CA VAL A 71 9.37 10.00 -5.37
C VAL A 71 10.86 9.74 -5.52
N LEU A 72 11.29 9.37 -6.74
CA LEU A 72 12.67 9.09 -7.06
C LEU A 72 13.10 9.77 -8.34
N ILE A 73 14.20 10.52 -8.28
CA ILE A 73 14.86 11.13 -9.42
C ILE A 73 16.31 10.65 -9.43
N SER A 74 16.68 9.83 -10.41
CA SER A 74 18.04 9.33 -10.61
C SER A 74 18.44 9.33 -12.09
N PRO A 75 19.74 9.34 -12.43
CA PRO A 75 20.22 9.22 -13.80
C PRO A 75 19.61 8.02 -14.52
N LYS A 76 19.11 8.24 -15.74
CA LYS A 76 18.56 7.17 -16.59
C LYS A 76 19.64 6.35 -17.30
N THR A 77 20.85 6.90 -17.43
CA THR A 77 21.97 6.25 -18.12
C THR A 77 22.82 5.46 -17.14
N ILE A 78 22.92 4.15 -17.36
CA ILE A 78 23.82 3.27 -16.60
C ILE A 78 25.23 3.40 -17.16
N ARG A 79 26.11 4.05 -16.38
CA ARG A 79 27.57 4.02 -16.54
C ARG A 79 28.13 2.81 -15.79
N HIS A 80 28.94 1.99 -16.48
CA HIS A 80 29.58 0.82 -15.89
C HIS A 80 30.35 1.17 -14.60
N GLY A 81 30.02 0.47 -13.52
CA GLY A 81 30.76 0.54 -12.25
C GLY A 81 30.51 1.78 -11.38
N PHE A 82 29.70 2.76 -11.79
CA PHE A 82 29.41 3.96 -10.98
C PHE A 82 27.94 4.41 -11.04
N THR A 83 27.03 3.52 -11.45
CA THR A 83 25.59 3.80 -11.41
C THR A 83 24.96 3.03 -10.27
N PHE A 84 24.30 3.77 -9.40
CA PHE A 84 23.51 3.21 -8.31
C PHE A 84 22.03 3.25 -8.72
N ILE A 85 21.32 2.18 -8.40
CA ILE A 85 19.89 2.01 -8.66
C ILE A 85 19.19 2.15 -7.31
N PRO A 86 18.42 3.22 -7.07
CA PRO A 86 17.68 3.37 -5.84
C PRO A 86 16.38 2.55 -5.85
N ASP A 87 16.04 1.99 -4.70
CA ASP A 87 14.74 1.41 -4.41
C ASP A 87 13.74 2.54 -4.13
N PRO A 88 12.62 2.64 -4.86
CA PRO A 88 11.63 3.68 -4.61
C PRO A 88 10.85 3.47 -3.30
N GLN A 89 10.92 2.29 -2.65
CA GLN A 89 10.17 2.02 -1.42
C GLN A 89 10.85 2.55 -0.16
N ASP A 90 12.18 2.46 -0.07
CA ASP A 90 12.95 2.80 1.13
C ASP A 90 14.23 3.62 0.85
N GLY A 91 14.49 3.94 -0.43
CA GLY A 91 15.72 4.62 -0.85
C GLY A 91 16.97 3.74 -0.79
N GLY A 92 16.83 2.43 -0.56
CA GLY A 92 17.93 1.46 -0.56
C GLY A 92 18.70 1.47 -1.88
N LEU A 93 20.01 1.26 -1.85
CA LEU A 93 20.82 1.34 -3.07
C LEU A 93 21.25 -0.04 -3.57
N TYR A 94 21.21 -0.21 -4.88
CA TYR A 94 21.78 -1.36 -5.58
C TYR A 94 22.86 -0.90 -6.56
N ILE A 95 23.80 -1.79 -6.86
CA ILE A 95 24.80 -1.60 -7.91
C ILE A 95 24.77 -2.79 -8.86
N LEU A 96 24.87 -2.52 -10.16
CA LEU A 96 25.06 -3.55 -11.17
C LEU A 96 26.57 -3.69 -11.45
N LYS A 97 27.16 -4.80 -11.02
CA LYS A 97 28.58 -5.11 -11.22
C LYS A 97 28.71 -6.50 -11.85
N ASP A 98 29.44 -6.60 -12.95
CA ASP A 98 29.72 -7.88 -13.63
C ASP A 98 28.46 -8.70 -13.95
N GLY A 99 27.36 -8.02 -14.33
CA GLY A 99 26.07 -8.65 -14.62
C GLY A 99 25.25 -9.04 -13.38
N GLN A 100 25.77 -8.82 -12.17
CA GLN A 100 25.07 -9.12 -10.92
C GLN A 100 24.57 -7.85 -10.25
N LEU A 101 23.28 -7.86 -9.87
CA LEU A 101 22.68 -6.81 -9.06
C LEU A 101 22.97 -7.10 -7.58
N LYS A 102 23.67 -6.18 -6.91
CA LYS A 102 24.02 -6.29 -5.49
C LYS A 102 23.35 -5.18 -4.68
N LYS A 103 22.65 -5.55 -3.60
CA LYS A 103 22.14 -4.58 -2.61
C LYS A 103 23.29 -4.07 -1.74
N LEU A 104 23.36 -2.76 -1.57
CA LEU A 104 24.29 -2.09 -0.66
C LEU A 104 23.68 -2.00 0.74
N PRO A 105 24.50 -1.94 1.80
CA PRO A 105 24.01 -1.88 3.18
C PRO A 105 23.46 -0.51 3.59
N TYR A 106 23.38 0.45 2.66
CA TYR A 106 22.99 1.83 2.93
C TYR A 106 21.87 2.28 2.00
N SER A 107 20.94 3.07 2.53
CA SER A 107 19.93 3.82 1.78
C SER A 107 20.34 5.28 1.58
N ILE A 108 19.67 5.98 0.66
CA ILE A 108 19.84 7.41 0.42
C ILE A 108 19.65 8.22 1.73
N PRO A 109 18.56 8.05 2.51
CA PRO A 109 18.41 8.73 3.79
C PRO A 109 19.59 8.51 4.76
N GLN A 110 20.10 7.27 4.85
CA GLN A 110 21.22 6.95 5.73
C GLN A 110 22.53 7.62 5.28
N LEU A 111 22.80 7.62 3.97
CA LEU A 111 23.99 8.30 3.43
C LEU A 111 23.89 9.82 3.57
N VAL A 112 22.71 10.40 3.39
CA VAL A 112 22.48 11.84 3.65
C VAL A 112 22.73 12.17 5.12
N ALA A 113 22.25 11.35 6.06
CA ALA A 113 22.49 11.54 7.48
C ALA A 113 23.97 11.41 7.89
N ALA A 114 24.73 10.56 7.18
CA ALA A 114 26.17 10.38 7.40
C ALA A 114 27.04 11.40 6.64
N SER A 115 26.44 12.30 5.86
CA SER A 115 27.18 13.23 4.99
C SER A 115 27.62 14.52 5.73
N PRO A 116 28.68 15.19 5.25
CA PRO A 116 29.60 14.76 4.19
C PRO A 116 30.55 13.66 4.64
N CYS A 117 30.81 12.67 3.79
CA CYS A 117 31.75 11.58 4.10
C CYS A 117 32.54 11.10 2.87
N ARG A 118 33.61 10.34 3.12
CA ARG A 118 34.49 9.75 2.10
C ARG A 118 34.61 8.25 2.34
N THR A 119 34.47 7.43 1.31
CA THR A 119 34.72 5.99 1.40
C THR A 119 36.20 5.64 1.26
N MET A 120 36.53 4.39 1.61
CA MET A 120 37.89 3.85 1.49
C MET A 120 38.44 3.85 0.06
N ASP A 121 37.58 3.70 -0.95
CA ASP A 121 37.93 3.77 -2.37
C ASP A 121 38.01 5.20 -2.92
N GLY A 122 37.82 6.21 -2.06
CA GLY A 122 38.03 7.62 -2.42
C GLY A 122 36.77 8.38 -2.87
N VAL A 123 35.62 7.72 -2.99
CA VAL A 123 34.37 8.37 -3.39
C VAL A 123 33.89 9.31 -2.28
N LEU A 124 33.50 10.53 -2.66
CA LEU A 124 32.97 11.55 -1.77
C LEU A 124 31.44 11.57 -1.86
N TYR A 125 30.79 11.66 -0.70
CA TYR A 125 29.34 11.73 -0.54
C TYR A 125 29.00 13.08 0.08
N ALA A 126 28.07 13.79 -0.54
CA ALA A 126 27.47 14.98 0.01
C ALA A 126 25.95 14.86 -0.10
N GLY A 127 25.27 15.03 1.03
CA GLY A 127 23.83 14.92 1.13
C GLY A 127 23.20 16.20 1.68
N SER A 128 21.93 16.41 1.36
CA SER A 128 21.10 17.39 2.02
C SER A 128 19.69 16.84 2.23
N LYS A 129 19.05 17.25 3.32
CA LYS A 129 17.68 16.91 3.66
C LYS A 129 16.85 18.19 3.73
N LYS A 130 15.70 18.22 3.07
CA LYS A 130 14.70 19.29 3.18
C LYS A 130 13.40 18.69 3.71
N ASP A 131 12.96 19.12 4.88
CA ASP A 131 11.71 18.71 5.49
C ASP A 131 10.64 19.80 5.32
N VAL A 132 9.45 19.41 4.89
CA VAL A 132 8.30 20.30 4.71
C VAL A 132 7.03 19.67 5.25
N TRP A 133 6.07 20.49 5.67
CA TRP A 133 4.69 20.08 5.95
C TRP A 133 3.80 20.51 4.80
N LEU A 134 3.08 19.56 4.21
CA LEU A 134 2.05 19.81 3.22
C LEU A 134 0.71 19.97 3.91
N GLU A 135 0.05 21.11 3.71
CA GLU A 135 -1.34 21.30 4.11
C GLU A 135 -2.25 20.90 2.94
N ILE A 136 -3.14 19.93 3.17
CA ILE A 136 -4.00 19.36 2.14
C ILE A 136 -5.45 19.42 2.59
N ASP A 137 -6.36 19.85 1.73
CA ASP A 137 -7.80 19.71 1.96
C ASP A 137 -8.16 18.21 1.91
N SER A 138 -8.59 17.64 3.03
CA SER A 138 -8.90 16.21 3.14
C SER A 138 -10.03 15.72 2.23
N THR A 139 -10.92 16.62 1.82
CA THR A 139 -12.08 16.30 0.98
C THR A 139 -11.73 16.42 -0.50
N LYS A 140 -10.98 17.47 -0.89
CA LYS A 140 -10.66 17.78 -2.29
C LYS A 140 -9.28 17.29 -2.74
N GLY A 141 -8.38 16.98 -1.82
CA GLY A 141 -6.98 16.62 -2.11
C GLY A 141 -6.14 17.73 -2.71
N ILE A 142 -6.50 19.00 -2.46
CA ILE A 142 -5.78 20.16 -2.97
C ILE A 142 -4.73 20.58 -1.94
N LYS A 143 -3.50 20.84 -2.38
CA LYS A 143 -2.45 21.47 -1.56
C LYS A 143 -2.83 22.92 -1.27
N LEU A 144 -3.14 23.20 0.00
CA LEU A 144 -3.47 24.54 0.51
C LEU A 144 -2.20 25.36 0.80
N GLY A 145 -1.12 24.70 1.19
CA GLY A 145 0.13 25.36 1.54
C GLY A 145 1.28 24.41 1.81
N GLU A 146 2.47 24.97 2.04
CA GLU A 146 3.68 24.25 2.44
C GLU A 146 4.41 25.04 3.54
N LEU A 147 4.63 24.42 4.70
CA LEU A 147 5.42 24.99 5.79
C LEU A 147 6.82 24.38 5.78
N SER A 148 7.85 25.21 5.89
CA SER A 148 9.26 24.77 5.95
C SER A 148 10.05 25.70 6.86
N GLN A 149 11.17 25.24 7.42
CA GLN A 149 11.99 26.07 8.32
C GLN A 149 12.45 27.40 7.70
N SER A 150 12.66 27.44 6.38
CA SER A 150 13.11 28.65 5.69
C SER A 150 12.04 29.73 5.57
N GLN A 151 10.76 29.40 5.81
CA GLN A 151 9.66 30.36 5.74
C GLN A 151 9.39 30.93 7.15
N THR A 152 9.92 32.13 7.42
CA THR A 152 9.77 32.79 8.74
C THR A 152 8.39 33.42 8.97
N ASN A 153 7.60 33.61 7.90
CA ASN A 153 6.37 34.41 7.93
C ASN A 153 5.08 33.64 7.60
N SER A 154 5.14 32.31 7.43
CA SER A 154 3.92 31.54 7.29
C SER A 154 3.26 31.37 8.67
N GLN A 155 2.31 32.24 9.00
CA GLN A 155 1.32 31.93 10.02
C GLN A 155 0.69 30.60 9.62
N CYS A 156 0.70 29.58 10.50
CA CYS A 156 0.02 28.31 10.25
C CYS A 156 -1.46 28.61 9.95
N PRO A 157 -1.91 28.61 8.70
CA PRO A 157 -3.28 28.93 8.38
C PRO A 157 -4.05 27.62 8.43
N LEU A 158 -4.01 26.92 9.58
CA LEU A 158 -4.81 25.70 9.76
C LEU A 158 -6.27 26.09 9.55
N ASN A 159 -6.81 25.77 8.38
CA ASN A 159 -8.23 25.87 8.14
C ASN A 159 -8.88 24.71 8.92
N LYS A 160 -9.23 25.02 10.18
CA LYS A 160 -9.41 24.04 11.28
C LYS A 160 -10.36 22.86 11.00
N ASN A 161 -11.22 22.94 9.99
CA ASN A 161 -12.28 21.94 9.83
C ASN A 161 -11.94 20.84 8.82
N THR A 162 -11.09 21.06 7.81
CA THR A 162 -10.85 20.07 6.74
C THR A 162 -9.39 19.87 6.33
N SER A 163 -8.45 20.66 6.85
CA SER A 163 -7.02 20.53 6.52
C SER A 163 -6.35 19.36 7.24
N ILE A 164 -5.58 18.54 6.50
CA ILE A 164 -4.62 17.58 7.06
C ILE A 164 -3.20 18.09 6.82
N LEU A 165 -2.30 17.83 7.78
CA LEU A 165 -0.87 18.13 7.65
C LEU A 165 -0.10 16.82 7.45
N ILE A 166 0.65 16.74 6.35
CA ILE A 166 1.50 15.58 6.04
C ILE A 166 2.95 16.04 5.95
N GLY A 167 3.84 15.41 6.73
CA GLY A 167 5.28 15.64 6.59
C GLY A 167 5.82 15.01 5.31
N ARG A 168 6.67 15.73 4.57
CA ARG A 168 7.38 15.25 3.39
C ARG A 168 8.86 15.58 3.54
N SER A 169 9.72 14.57 3.40
CA SER A 169 11.17 14.69 3.50
C SER A 169 11.81 14.42 2.14
N GLU A 170 12.53 15.41 1.60
CA GLU A 170 13.32 15.28 0.38
C GLU A 170 14.80 15.10 0.74
N TYR A 171 15.39 14.01 0.27
CA TYR A 171 16.79 13.64 0.44
C TYR A 171 17.53 13.76 -0.89
N LYS A 172 18.49 14.68 -0.98
CA LYS A 172 19.36 14.83 -2.15
C LYS A 172 20.74 14.27 -1.81
N LEU A 173 21.19 13.29 -2.58
CA LEU A 173 22.51 12.68 -2.44
C LEU A 173 23.32 12.90 -3.71
N THR A 174 24.56 13.32 -3.55
CA THR A 174 25.55 13.45 -4.61
C THR A 174 26.79 12.64 -4.26
N MET A 175 27.23 11.80 -5.20
CA MET A 175 28.41 10.95 -5.10
C MET A 175 29.38 11.34 -6.21
N VAL A 176 30.64 11.60 -5.85
CA VAL A 176 31.68 12.00 -6.80
C VAL A 176 32.99 11.26 -6.54
N ASP A 177 33.59 10.73 -7.59
CA ASP A 177 34.98 10.25 -7.57
C ASP A 177 35.90 11.45 -7.86
N PRO A 178 36.76 11.87 -6.91
CA PRO A 178 37.67 12.99 -7.12
C PRO A 178 38.74 12.70 -8.17
N GLU A 179 39.12 11.43 -8.36
CA GLU A 179 40.14 11.01 -9.32
C GLU A 179 39.57 10.85 -10.73
N ASN A 180 38.26 10.61 -10.85
CA ASN A 180 37.57 10.45 -12.14
C ASN A 180 36.34 11.36 -12.23
N ARG A 181 36.48 12.48 -12.94
CA ARG A 181 35.41 13.48 -13.10
C ARG A 181 34.14 12.95 -13.78
N ASP A 182 34.23 11.86 -14.55
CA ASP A 182 33.08 11.23 -15.20
C ASP A 182 32.27 10.33 -14.27
N ARG A 183 32.82 10.01 -13.10
CA ARG A 183 32.15 9.24 -12.05
C ARG A 183 31.47 10.20 -11.08
N ARG A 184 30.33 10.71 -11.53
CA ARG A 184 29.39 11.48 -10.71
C ARG A 184 28.01 10.86 -10.81
N TRP A 185 27.34 10.78 -9.68
CA TRP A 185 25.98 10.28 -9.59
C TRP A 185 25.21 11.11 -8.57
N ASN A 186 23.98 11.46 -8.90
CA ASN A 186 23.08 12.19 -8.02
C ASN A 186 21.75 11.45 -7.94
N ALA A 187 21.10 11.50 -6.79
CA ALA A 187 19.71 11.09 -6.69
C ALA A 187 18.95 11.95 -5.69
N THR A 188 17.68 12.15 -5.99
CA THR A 188 16.71 12.70 -5.05
C THR A 188 15.73 11.60 -4.70
N TYR A 189 15.57 11.32 -3.42
CA TYR A 189 14.57 10.41 -2.88
C TYR A 189 13.64 11.21 -1.98
N THR A 190 12.34 11.01 -2.10
CA THR A 190 11.34 11.67 -1.26
C THR A 190 10.51 10.63 -0.53
N ASP A 191 10.21 10.86 0.73
CA ASP A 191 9.28 10.04 1.49
C ASP A 191 8.32 10.91 2.31
N TYR A 192 7.17 10.35 2.69
CA TYR A 192 6.22 10.98 3.59
C TYR A 192 6.51 10.54 5.03
N SER A 193 6.62 11.50 5.94
CA SER A 193 7.01 11.26 7.32
C SER A 193 6.01 10.35 8.04
N ASN A 194 6.51 9.21 8.51
CA ASN A 194 5.77 8.13 9.14
C ASN A 194 6.59 7.55 10.31
N HIS A 195 6.95 8.38 11.30
CA HIS A 195 7.76 7.94 12.45
C HIS A 195 7.02 7.05 13.45
N LEU A 196 5.74 6.80 13.18
CA LEU A 196 4.88 5.96 14.00
C LEU A 196 5.06 4.49 13.61
N LEU A 197 4.70 3.62 14.55
CA LEU A 197 4.65 2.19 14.28
C LEU A 197 3.70 1.91 13.10
N PRO A 198 3.89 0.81 12.37
CA PRO A 198 2.90 0.34 11.40
C PRO A 198 1.50 0.31 12.00
N ALA A 199 0.47 0.43 11.16
CA ALA A 199 -0.91 0.42 11.63
C ALA A 199 -1.21 -0.80 12.52
N ASP A 200 -2.17 -0.62 13.43
CA ASP A 200 -2.62 -1.63 14.39
C ASP A 200 -2.81 -3.02 13.74
N PRO A 201 -2.29 -4.11 14.34
CA PRO A 201 -2.60 -5.48 13.93
C PRO A 201 -4.09 -5.79 13.71
N SER A 202 -5.01 -5.04 14.30
CA SER A 202 -6.46 -5.17 14.09
C SER A 202 -6.96 -4.62 12.75
N TYR A 203 -6.10 -3.98 11.95
CA TYR A 203 -6.43 -3.46 10.63
C TYR A 203 -7.08 -4.53 9.73
N PRO A 204 -8.28 -4.28 9.16
CA PRO A 204 -9.12 -5.34 8.60
C PRO A 204 -8.69 -5.82 7.20
N TYR A 205 -7.78 -5.11 6.53
CA TYR A 205 -7.41 -5.42 5.15
C TYR A 205 -5.94 -5.86 5.03
N GLN A 206 -5.69 -6.83 4.15
CA GLN A 206 -4.37 -7.08 3.59
C GLN A 206 -4.32 -6.46 2.19
N HIS A 207 -3.25 -5.73 1.91
CA HIS A 207 -3.08 -5.04 0.63
C HIS A 207 -2.11 -5.79 -0.27
N PHE A 208 -2.48 -5.91 -1.54
CA PHE A 208 -1.67 -6.54 -2.58
C PHE A 208 -1.53 -5.60 -3.77
N THR A 209 -0.32 -5.48 -4.31
CA THR A 209 -0.04 -4.63 -5.46
C THR A 209 0.66 -5.37 -6.57
N SER A 210 0.47 -4.94 -7.82
CA SER A 210 1.30 -5.39 -8.93
C SER A 210 2.50 -4.47 -9.14
N THR A 211 3.65 -5.03 -9.52
CA THR A 211 4.83 -4.25 -9.94
C THR A 211 4.54 -3.40 -11.18
N VAL A 212 3.74 -3.92 -12.10
CA VAL A 212 3.41 -3.27 -13.38
C VAL A 212 1.93 -2.88 -13.39
N GLY A 213 1.65 -1.65 -13.80
CA GLY A 213 0.30 -1.14 -14.00
C GLY A 213 -0.28 -0.39 -12.80
N GLY A 214 0.12 -0.74 -11.57
CA GLY A 214 -0.42 -0.08 -10.38
C GLY A 214 -1.75 -0.67 -9.89
N ARG A 215 -2.00 -1.95 -10.15
CA ARG A 215 -3.17 -2.63 -9.59
C ARG A 215 -2.99 -2.80 -8.08
N LEU A 216 -4.01 -2.45 -7.31
CA LEU A 216 -4.07 -2.50 -5.85
C LEU A 216 -5.35 -3.23 -5.44
N LEU A 217 -5.22 -4.22 -4.56
CA LEU A 217 -6.33 -4.98 -4.01
C LEU A 217 -6.31 -4.87 -2.49
N ALA A 218 -7.49 -4.69 -1.89
CA ALA A 218 -7.69 -4.93 -0.48
C ALA A 218 -8.46 -6.23 -0.29
N VAL A 219 -7.91 -7.12 0.52
CA VAL A 219 -8.50 -8.41 0.90
C VAL A 219 -8.87 -8.36 2.37
N ASN A 220 -10.08 -8.76 2.72
CA ASN A 220 -10.49 -8.90 4.11
C ASN A 220 -9.62 -9.94 4.81
N ALA A 221 -8.88 -9.53 5.84
CA ALA A 221 -7.91 -10.39 6.52
C ALA A 221 -8.58 -11.59 7.24
N ALA A 222 -9.83 -11.44 7.67
CA ALA A 222 -10.57 -12.49 8.38
C ALA A 222 -11.27 -13.47 7.41
N GLU A 223 -11.82 -12.96 6.30
CA GLU A 223 -12.61 -13.77 5.36
C GLU A 223 -11.83 -14.27 4.14
N GLY A 224 -10.71 -13.63 3.80
CA GLY A 224 -9.97 -13.89 2.55
C GLY A 224 -10.66 -13.38 1.28
N SER A 225 -11.81 -12.70 1.42
CA SER A 225 -12.59 -12.13 0.32
C SER A 225 -11.97 -10.81 -0.17
N VAL A 226 -12.04 -10.56 -1.48
CA VAL A 226 -11.62 -9.26 -2.05
C VAL A 226 -12.66 -8.21 -1.67
N ALA A 227 -12.25 -7.21 -0.89
CA ALA A 227 -13.12 -6.10 -0.48
C ALA A 227 -13.29 -5.10 -1.62
N TRP A 228 -12.19 -4.71 -2.26
CA TRP A 228 -12.18 -3.86 -3.44
C TRP A 228 -10.90 -4.03 -4.24
N GLU A 229 -10.95 -3.58 -5.49
CA GLU A 229 -9.85 -3.55 -6.43
C GLU A 229 -9.80 -2.17 -7.10
N LEU A 230 -8.59 -1.63 -7.24
CA LEU A 230 -8.34 -0.35 -7.86
C LEU A 230 -7.10 -0.42 -8.76
N ASP A 231 -7.15 0.25 -9.91
CA ASP A 231 -5.95 0.59 -10.67
C ASP A 231 -5.50 2.02 -10.30
N VAL A 232 -4.39 2.15 -9.58
CA VAL A 232 -3.81 3.45 -9.23
C VAL A 232 -3.02 4.06 -10.38
N GLY A 233 -2.85 3.37 -11.50
CA GLY A 233 -2.25 3.85 -12.74
C GLY A 233 -0.71 3.86 -12.77
N ASN A 234 -0.04 3.58 -11.65
CA ASN A 234 1.42 3.43 -11.59
C ASN A 234 1.87 2.64 -10.34
N THR A 235 3.16 2.29 -10.28
CA THR A 235 3.74 1.51 -9.20
C THR A 235 3.52 2.16 -7.84
N VAL A 236 2.87 1.43 -6.92
CA VAL A 236 2.70 1.83 -5.53
C VAL A 236 4.02 1.68 -4.79
N VAL A 237 4.46 2.75 -4.12
CA VAL A 237 5.71 2.79 -3.36
C VAL A 237 5.49 2.90 -1.85
N ALA A 238 4.33 3.42 -1.45
CA ALA A 238 3.92 3.44 -0.06
C ALA A 238 2.39 3.57 0.06
N MET A 239 1.87 3.01 1.15
CA MET A 239 0.47 3.13 1.54
C MET A 239 0.39 3.62 2.98
N TYR A 240 -0.61 4.44 3.27
CA TYR A 240 -0.78 5.03 4.58
C TYR A 240 -2.24 5.14 5.00
N ILE A 241 -2.41 5.27 6.30
CA ILE A 241 -3.66 5.63 6.96
C ILE A 241 -3.40 6.83 7.88
N LEU A 242 -4.29 7.81 7.85
CA LEU A 242 -4.27 8.92 8.80
C LEU A 242 -5.14 8.55 10.00
N GLN A 243 -4.53 8.49 11.17
CA GLN A 243 -5.17 8.27 12.46
C GLN A 243 -5.07 9.55 13.32
N SER A 244 -5.67 9.55 14.50
CA SER A 244 -5.67 10.72 15.40
C SER A 244 -4.28 11.13 15.90
N ASP A 245 -3.36 10.18 15.96
CA ASP A 245 -1.97 10.33 16.41
C ASP A 245 -0.99 10.61 15.25
N GLY A 246 -1.40 10.39 14.00
CA GLY A 246 -0.64 10.80 12.83
C GLY A 246 -0.76 9.85 11.65
N LEU A 247 0.26 9.86 10.79
CA LEU A 247 0.32 9.05 9.57
C LEU A 247 1.01 7.72 9.85
N HIS A 248 0.29 6.61 9.68
CA HIS A 248 0.83 5.26 9.82
C HIS A 248 1.02 4.62 8.47
N ARG A 249 2.16 3.94 8.29
CA ARG A 249 2.42 3.16 7.08
C ARG A 249 1.64 1.85 7.13
N LEU A 250 0.98 1.52 6.02
CA LEU A 250 0.32 0.24 5.82
C LEU A 250 1.25 -0.73 5.08
N PRO A 251 1.44 -1.96 5.59
CA PRO A 251 2.16 -2.99 4.87
C PRO A 251 1.32 -3.45 3.66
N TYR A 252 2.01 -3.78 2.57
CA TYR A 252 1.41 -4.40 1.40
C TYR A 252 2.39 -5.40 0.79
N THR A 253 1.86 -6.38 0.08
CA THR A 253 2.64 -7.40 -0.61
C THR A 253 2.62 -7.16 -2.10
N VAL A 254 3.81 -7.13 -2.72
CA VAL A 254 3.93 -7.00 -4.17
C VAL A 254 3.88 -8.39 -4.81
N ILE A 255 2.97 -8.59 -5.75
CA ILE A 255 2.76 -9.84 -6.49
C ILE A 255 2.95 -9.58 -8.00
N GLY A 256 3.45 -10.57 -8.74
CA GLY A 256 3.50 -10.52 -10.20
C GLY A 256 2.11 -10.29 -10.79
N LYS A 257 2.02 -9.52 -11.88
CA LYS A 257 0.72 -9.13 -12.48
C LYS A 257 -0.16 -10.34 -12.78
N GLU A 258 0.40 -11.36 -13.43
CA GLU A 258 -0.30 -12.58 -13.84
C GLU A 258 -0.79 -13.38 -12.62
N THR A 259 0.04 -13.49 -11.58
CA THR A 259 -0.32 -14.18 -10.34
C THR A 259 -1.44 -13.46 -9.61
N LEU A 260 -1.40 -12.12 -9.57
CA LEU A 260 -2.44 -11.30 -8.95
C LEU A 260 -3.76 -11.42 -9.74
N GLU A 261 -3.71 -11.48 -11.07
CA GLU A 261 -4.88 -11.73 -11.91
C GLU A 261 -5.53 -13.09 -11.65
N GLU A 262 -4.75 -14.15 -11.54
CA GLU A 262 -5.27 -15.48 -11.21
C GLU A 262 -5.85 -15.53 -9.79
N PHE A 263 -5.24 -14.85 -8.83
CA PHE A 263 -5.77 -14.74 -7.46
C PHE A 263 -7.16 -14.09 -7.44
N VAL A 264 -7.36 -13.00 -8.18
CA VAL A 264 -8.68 -12.35 -8.30
C VAL A 264 -9.70 -13.27 -8.96
N LYS A 265 -9.34 -13.93 -10.08
CA LYS A 265 -10.25 -14.84 -10.80
C LYS A 265 -10.68 -16.02 -9.92
N ALA A 266 -9.76 -16.60 -9.16
CA ALA A 266 -10.04 -17.70 -8.25
C ALA A 266 -11.04 -17.29 -7.16
N ASN A 267 -10.85 -16.12 -6.53
CA ASN A 267 -11.78 -15.60 -5.53
C ASN A 267 -13.16 -15.26 -6.11
N VAL A 268 -13.21 -14.63 -7.29
CA VAL A 268 -14.49 -14.37 -7.98
C VAL A 268 -15.19 -15.69 -8.33
N SER A 269 -14.45 -16.73 -8.70
CA SER A 269 -15.00 -18.06 -9.02
C SER A 269 -15.51 -18.78 -7.78
N ALA A 270 -14.78 -18.71 -6.65
CA ALA A 270 -15.21 -19.25 -5.37
C ALA A 270 -16.48 -18.56 -4.86
N VAL A 271 -16.54 -17.22 -4.94
CA VAL A 271 -17.74 -16.45 -4.56
C VAL A 271 -18.90 -16.73 -5.51
N LYS A 272 -18.69 -16.80 -6.83
CA LYS A 272 -19.73 -17.19 -7.80
C LYS A 272 -20.26 -18.61 -7.54
N MET A 273 -19.38 -19.56 -7.20
CA MET A 273 -19.77 -20.91 -6.81
C MET A 273 -20.58 -20.90 -5.51
N LEU A 274 -20.22 -20.06 -4.53
CA LEU A 274 -20.96 -19.93 -3.28
C LEU A 274 -22.35 -19.32 -3.51
N LEU A 275 -22.45 -18.28 -4.34
CA LEU A 275 -23.70 -17.61 -4.69
C LEU A 275 -24.61 -18.45 -5.60
N SER A 276 -24.06 -19.43 -6.32
CA SER A 276 -24.87 -20.34 -7.13
C SER A 276 -25.48 -21.48 -6.30
N VAL A 277 -25.21 -21.58 -4.99
CA VAL A 277 -25.77 -22.63 -4.13
C VAL A 277 -26.90 -22.06 -3.27
N ASN A 278 -28.13 -22.54 -3.50
CA ASN A 278 -29.25 -22.33 -2.58
C ASN A 278 -29.38 -23.53 -1.64
N LEU A 279 -29.42 -23.28 -0.34
CA LEU A 279 -29.85 -24.26 0.65
C LEU A 279 -31.38 -24.24 0.74
N ILE A 280 -32.01 -25.38 0.48
CA ILE A 280 -33.46 -25.57 0.64
C ILE A 280 -33.65 -26.51 1.81
N GLU A 281 -34.39 -26.06 2.84
CA GLU A 281 -34.80 -26.92 3.95
C GLU A 281 -35.74 -28.02 3.43
N ILE A 282 -35.42 -29.28 3.70
CA ILE A 282 -36.21 -30.45 3.32
C ILE A 282 -37.11 -30.87 4.48
N SER A 283 -36.57 -30.85 5.70
CA SER A 283 -37.29 -31.27 6.91
C SER A 283 -36.65 -30.70 8.18
N ARG A 284 -37.48 -30.56 9.23
CA ARG A 284 -37.08 -30.20 10.58
C ARG A 284 -37.71 -31.19 11.55
N ASP A 285 -36.90 -31.86 12.36
CA ASP A 285 -37.33 -32.71 13.47
C ASP A 285 -36.67 -32.23 14.77
N GLY A 286 -37.43 -31.52 15.59
CA GLY A 286 -36.90 -30.82 16.76
C GLY A 286 -35.79 -29.81 16.38
N ASN A 287 -34.56 -30.08 16.86
CA ASN A 287 -33.37 -29.28 16.57
C ASN A 287 -32.60 -29.74 15.31
N ASP A 288 -32.97 -30.87 14.71
CA ASP A 288 -32.31 -31.38 13.51
C ASP A 288 -32.98 -30.83 12.25
N ILE A 289 -32.24 -30.05 11.47
CA ILE A 289 -32.72 -29.46 10.22
C ILE A 289 -31.91 -30.04 9.07
N THR A 290 -32.60 -30.68 8.12
CA THR A 290 -31.99 -31.26 6.93
C THR A 290 -32.17 -30.30 5.75
N TYR A 291 -31.06 -29.90 5.11
CA TYR A 291 -31.06 -29.08 3.91
C TYR A 291 -30.59 -29.89 2.69
N THR A 292 -31.08 -29.53 1.50
CA THR A 292 -30.48 -29.91 0.22
C THR A 292 -29.83 -28.69 -0.42
N MET A 293 -28.68 -28.91 -1.05
CA MET A 293 -28.04 -27.91 -1.89
C MET A 293 -28.62 -27.98 -3.30
N LYS A 294 -29.08 -26.85 -3.84
CA LYS A 294 -29.47 -26.71 -5.25
C LYS A 294 -28.54 -25.70 -5.90
N PHE A 295 -27.79 -26.16 -6.89
CA PHE A 295 -27.06 -25.27 -7.77
C PHE A 295 -28.05 -24.55 -8.69
N LEU A 296 -28.00 -23.22 -8.71
CA LEU A 296 -28.60 -22.40 -9.75
C LEU A 296 -27.80 -22.68 -11.03
N ASN A 297 -28.41 -23.40 -11.98
CA ASN A 297 -27.81 -23.57 -13.31
C ASN A 297 -27.54 -22.17 -13.89
N GLN A 298 -26.30 -21.95 -14.31
CA GLN A 298 -25.84 -20.76 -15.01
C GLN A 298 -26.67 -20.48 -16.27
#